data_AF-A0A6I4RFP7-F1
#
_entry.id   AF-A0A6I4RFP7-F1
#
_cell.length_a   1.000
_cell.length_b   1.000
_cell.length_c   1.000
_cell.angle_alpha   90.00
_cell.angle_beta   90.00
_cell.angle_gamma   90.00
#
_symmetry.space_group_name_H-M   'P 1'
#
loop_
_entity.id
_entity.type
_entity.pdbx_description
1 polymer ?
#
loop_
_entity_poly.entity_id
_entity_poly.type
_entity_poly.pdbx_seq_one_letter_code
_entity_poly.pdbx_strand_id
1 'polypeptide(L)'
;MTSSNATPSAFGWDFQANLALYLVMDEDLKQIEKFKVEGKTEDIEIYYRHSTEKRPMLVQAKSQEDPMSDSTTKKHLTNAINSLLRAVDEVDGEYSEVTYGTNIEIPIRAGIQKSFFEGLRKKYKYSELPVKFQQKLNEIMEDSNIKLDRPQVFKERLSILKISFHGQDDETRYGVVKAKVVDKLCSLGVERHKCNRIFGFFQKEFIQNASKRFDYNINELGLTIILLSIESDETQSFEKLDVPEEFIARIKTEFSDYISEKQLNFQFISQLVGDYKKYVMNNPKMPQTQKIQYFTNENFQQYQDYFLQKTANINQELIDNIIKVTLYRILSNRVEIDTIKERMALDEI
;
A
#
# COMPACT_ATOMS: atom_id res chain seq x y z
N MET A 1 39.43 11.00 -4.14
CA MET A 1 38.99 9.69 -4.65
C MET A 1 37.50 9.57 -4.37
N THR A 2 36.67 9.70 -5.39
CA THR A 2 35.22 9.50 -5.31
C THR A 2 34.96 8.01 -5.32
N SER A 3 34.69 7.41 -4.16
CA SER A 3 34.18 6.05 -4.12
C SER A 3 32.78 6.03 -4.73
N SER A 4 32.61 5.29 -5.81
CA SER A 4 31.33 5.00 -6.45
C SER A 4 30.54 3.97 -5.63
N ASN A 5 30.44 4.18 -4.31
CA ASN A 5 29.66 3.30 -3.45
C ASN A 5 28.18 3.50 -3.78
N ALA A 6 27.54 2.46 -4.32
CA ALA A 6 26.12 2.46 -4.63
C ALA A 6 25.24 2.35 -3.36
N THR A 7 25.84 2.04 -2.20
CA THR A 7 25.14 1.82 -0.92
C THR A 7 24.26 2.99 -0.48
N PRO A 8 24.72 4.27 -0.48
CA PRO A 8 23.87 5.38 -0.07
C PRO A 8 22.70 5.60 -1.03
N SER A 9 22.91 5.38 -2.33
CA SER A 9 21.85 5.46 -3.34
C SER A 9 20.81 4.36 -3.12
N ALA A 10 21.24 3.11 -2.94
CA ALA A 10 20.35 1.98 -2.67
C ALA A 10 19.53 2.18 -1.40
N PHE A 11 20.14 2.70 -0.33
CA PHE A 11 19.46 3.07 0.90
C PHE A 11 18.43 4.21 0.68
N GLY A 12 18.76 5.18 -0.16
CA GLY A 12 17.85 6.23 -0.60
C GLY A 12 16.57 5.68 -1.25
N TRP A 13 16.73 4.77 -2.21
CA TRP A 13 15.61 4.11 -2.90
C TRP A 13 14.77 3.24 -1.96
N ASP A 14 15.42 2.46 -1.10
CA ASP A 14 14.76 1.64 -0.09
C ASP A 14 13.91 2.51 0.86
N PHE A 15 14.47 3.62 1.36
CA PHE A 15 13.73 4.57 2.18
C PHE A 15 12.55 5.20 1.43
N GLN A 16 12.74 5.66 0.19
CA GLN A 16 11.69 6.29 -0.61
C GLN A 16 10.50 5.35 -0.82
N ALA A 17 10.75 4.10 -1.21
CA ALA A 17 9.71 3.10 -1.41
C ALA A 17 8.93 2.82 -0.12
N ASN A 18 9.63 2.65 1.00
CA ASN A 18 9.00 2.37 2.30
C ASN A 18 8.29 3.60 2.88
N LEU A 19 8.78 4.81 2.63
CA LEU A 19 8.12 6.05 3.00
C LEU A 19 6.81 6.22 2.21
N ALA A 20 6.79 5.87 0.93
CA ALA A 20 5.57 5.90 0.12
C ALA A 20 4.52 4.94 0.67
N LEU A 21 4.91 3.70 0.97
CA LEU A 21 4.05 2.71 1.59
C LEU A 21 3.52 3.20 2.95
N TYR A 22 4.38 3.79 3.78
CA TYR A 22 3.97 4.39 5.05
C TYR A 22 2.91 5.48 4.86
N LEU A 23 3.14 6.42 3.93
CA LEU A 23 2.25 7.55 3.68
C LEU A 23 0.88 7.11 3.16
N VAL A 24 0.85 6.22 2.16
CA VAL A 24 -0.41 5.65 1.64
C VAL A 24 -1.19 4.98 2.77
N MET A 25 -0.51 4.23 3.64
CA MET A 25 -1.13 3.55 4.79
C MET A 25 -1.40 4.48 5.99
N ASP A 26 -0.95 5.74 5.99
CA ASP A 26 -1.31 6.75 7.01
C ASP A 26 -2.60 7.49 6.61
N GLU A 27 -2.92 7.52 5.32
CA GLU A 27 -4.10 8.20 4.77
C GLU A 27 -5.40 7.40 4.94
N ASP A 28 -6.53 8.08 4.71
CA ASP A 28 -7.82 7.44 4.50
C ASP A 28 -7.88 6.86 3.07
N LEU A 29 -7.82 5.53 2.97
CA LEU A 29 -7.76 4.83 1.68
C LEU A 29 -9.02 5.05 0.83
N LYS A 30 -10.15 5.45 1.42
CA LYS A 30 -11.35 5.82 0.67
C LYS A 30 -11.16 7.08 -0.17
N GLN A 31 -10.23 7.94 0.22
CA GLN A 31 -9.99 9.22 -0.44
C GLN A 31 -8.95 9.12 -1.56
N ILE A 32 -8.11 8.08 -1.56
CA ILE A 32 -7.02 7.93 -2.53
C ILE A 32 -7.59 7.38 -3.84
N GLU A 33 -7.14 7.93 -4.95
CA GLU A 33 -7.36 7.40 -6.30
C GLU A 33 -6.16 6.58 -6.76
N LYS A 34 -4.97 7.17 -6.65
CA LYS A 34 -3.70 6.56 -7.04
C LYS A 34 -2.53 7.21 -6.33
N PHE A 35 -1.38 6.55 -6.34
CA PHE A 35 -0.12 7.12 -5.87
C PHE A 35 1.03 6.69 -6.77
N LYS A 36 2.14 7.44 -6.69
CA LYS A 36 3.34 7.19 -7.47
C LYS A 36 4.55 7.16 -6.57
N VAL A 37 5.45 6.23 -6.86
CA VAL A 37 6.81 6.20 -6.31
C VAL A 37 7.75 6.47 -7.47
N GLU A 38 8.60 7.48 -7.32
CA GLU A 38 9.30 8.14 -8.43
C GLU A 38 8.29 8.80 -9.38
N GLY A 39 7.61 9.83 -8.86
CA GLY A 39 6.62 10.61 -9.59
C GLY A 39 7.23 11.47 -10.70
N LYS A 40 6.37 12.16 -11.46
CA LYS A 40 6.84 13.04 -12.53
C LYS A 40 7.52 14.29 -11.97
N THR A 41 6.96 14.78 -10.87
CA THR A 41 7.28 16.06 -10.25
C THR A 41 8.06 15.85 -8.95
N GLU A 42 7.69 14.87 -8.12
CA GLU A 42 8.37 14.60 -6.84
C GLU A 42 8.60 13.09 -6.58
N ASP A 43 9.48 12.78 -5.62
CA ASP A 43 9.87 11.41 -5.28
C ASP A 43 8.63 10.53 -4.94
N ILE A 44 7.59 11.10 -4.33
CA ILE A 44 6.31 10.44 -4.04
C ILE A 44 5.15 11.42 -4.27
N GLU A 45 4.09 10.94 -4.93
CA GLU A 45 2.89 11.72 -5.22
C GLU A 45 1.64 10.90 -4.85
N ILE A 46 0.72 11.49 -4.08
CA ILE A 46 -0.56 10.86 -3.73
C ILE A 46 -1.70 11.70 -4.30
N TYR A 47 -2.50 11.08 -5.15
CA TYR A 47 -3.66 11.68 -5.80
C TYR A 47 -4.94 11.20 -5.15
N TYR A 48 -5.83 12.16 -4.87
CA TYR A 48 -7.10 11.90 -4.22
C TYR A 48 -8.22 11.90 -5.25
N ARG A 49 -9.28 11.15 -4.95
CA ARG A 49 -10.46 11.04 -5.81
C ARG A 49 -11.08 12.41 -6.04
N HIS A 50 -11.63 12.60 -7.23
CA HIS A 50 -12.34 13.83 -7.61
C HIS A 50 -13.54 14.15 -6.70
N SER A 51 -14.13 13.15 -6.04
CA SER A 51 -15.19 13.34 -5.05
C SER A 51 -14.72 14.01 -3.77
N THR A 52 -13.40 14.13 -3.56
CA THR A 52 -12.79 14.81 -2.43
C THR A 52 -12.40 16.24 -2.80
N GLU A 53 -12.42 17.16 -1.84
CA GLU A 53 -11.88 18.52 -2.02
C GLU A 53 -10.34 18.55 -1.96
N LYS A 54 -9.70 17.38 -1.77
CA LYS A 54 -8.26 17.27 -1.54
C LYS A 54 -7.53 17.21 -2.88
N ARG A 55 -6.54 18.09 -3.03
CA ARG A 55 -5.59 18.13 -4.14
C ARG A 55 -4.37 17.24 -3.81
N PRO A 56 -3.51 16.92 -4.77
CA PRO A 56 -2.39 16.01 -4.55
C PRO A 56 -1.49 16.37 -3.36
N MET A 57 -0.96 15.34 -2.70
CA MET A 57 0.16 15.46 -1.76
C MET A 57 1.46 15.18 -2.52
N LEU A 58 2.42 16.10 -2.43
CA LEU A 58 3.73 15.99 -3.06
C LEU A 58 4.80 15.82 -1.98
N VAL A 59 5.66 14.83 -2.10
CA VAL A 59 6.63 14.50 -1.04
C VAL A 59 8.02 14.28 -1.61
N GLN A 60 8.99 14.99 -1.02
CA GLN A 60 10.39 14.77 -1.30
C GLN A 60 11.04 13.92 -0.23
N ALA A 61 11.60 12.78 -0.64
CA ALA A 61 12.27 11.84 0.24
C ALA A 61 13.77 12.14 0.28
N LYS A 62 14.34 12.36 1.46
CA LYS A 62 15.81 12.35 1.63
C LYS A 62 16.20 11.57 2.87
N SER A 63 17.16 10.67 2.72
CA SER A 63 17.64 9.83 3.81
C SER A 63 19.15 9.79 3.88
N GLN A 64 19.65 9.28 5.01
CA GLN A 64 21.06 8.98 5.24
C GLN A 64 21.19 7.71 6.09
N GLU A 65 22.23 6.90 5.85
CA GLU A 65 22.41 5.59 6.51
C GLU A 65 22.60 5.70 8.02
N ASP A 66 23.34 6.70 8.48
CA ASP A 66 23.46 7.08 9.90
C ASP A 66 22.57 8.30 10.17
N PRO A 67 21.37 8.13 10.78
CA PRO A 67 20.44 9.21 11.07
C PRO A 67 21.00 10.35 11.93
N MET A 68 22.08 10.09 12.68
CA MET A 68 22.67 11.05 13.62
C MET A 68 23.70 11.96 12.95
N SER A 69 24.29 11.51 11.83
CA SER A 69 25.28 12.25 11.06
C SER A 69 24.78 13.65 10.69
N ASP A 70 25.67 14.63 10.71
CA ASP A 70 25.39 16.02 10.30
C ASP A 70 25.95 16.37 8.93
N SER A 71 26.73 15.47 8.33
CA SER A 71 27.53 15.73 7.14
C SER A 71 26.70 16.14 5.91
N THR A 72 25.51 15.57 5.73
CA THR A 72 24.64 15.85 4.59
C THR A 72 23.29 16.47 4.97
N THR A 73 22.98 16.63 6.27
CA THR A 73 21.68 17.11 6.74
C THR A 73 21.26 18.43 6.09
N LYS A 74 22.14 19.44 6.11
CA LYS A 74 21.86 20.75 5.51
C LYS A 74 21.60 20.64 4.01
N LYS A 75 22.41 19.83 3.31
CA LYS A 75 22.29 19.59 1.87
C LYS A 75 20.95 18.90 1.55
N HIS A 76 20.56 17.88 2.31
CA HIS A 76 19.30 17.18 2.12
C HIS A 76 18.10 18.11 2.34
N LEU A 77 18.10 18.90 3.42
CA LEU A 77 17.04 19.89 3.68
C LEU A 77 16.94 20.91 2.53
N THR A 78 18.05 21.53 2.14
CA THR A 78 18.06 22.51 1.05
C THR A 78 17.59 21.91 -0.27
N ASN A 79 18.06 20.71 -0.61
CA ASN A 79 17.63 20.01 -1.82
C ASN A 79 16.14 19.66 -1.79
N ALA A 80 15.64 19.21 -0.63
CA ALA A 80 14.24 18.84 -0.48
C ALA A 80 13.32 20.05 -0.67
N ILE A 81 13.60 21.16 0.02
CA ILE A 81 12.80 22.39 -0.10
C ILE A 81 12.85 22.95 -1.53
N ASN A 82 14.03 22.96 -2.17
CA ASN A 82 14.14 23.44 -3.56
C ASN A 82 13.40 22.54 -4.57
N SER A 83 13.38 21.23 -4.35
CA SER A 83 12.57 20.29 -5.15
C SER A 83 11.09 20.64 -5.02
N LEU A 84 10.60 20.71 -3.78
CA LEU A 84 9.20 21.02 -3.49
C LEU A 84 8.78 22.40 -4.03
N LEU A 85 9.65 23.41 -3.94
CA LEU A 85 9.40 24.73 -4.55
C LEU A 85 9.22 24.62 -6.07
N ARG A 86 10.06 23.82 -6.76
CA ARG A 86 9.91 23.57 -8.19
C ARG A 86 8.60 22.84 -8.48
N ALA A 87 8.29 21.82 -7.70
CA ALA A 87 7.11 21.02 -7.88
C ALA A 87 5.84 21.86 -7.83
N VAL A 88 5.72 22.73 -6.84
CA VAL A 88 4.54 23.60 -6.68
C VAL A 88 4.44 24.68 -7.76
N ASP A 89 5.57 25.14 -8.29
CA ASP A 89 5.65 26.06 -9.42
C ASP A 89 5.15 25.37 -10.71
N GLU A 90 5.56 24.12 -10.92
CA GLU A 90 5.15 23.31 -12.09
C GLU A 90 3.66 22.91 -12.07
N VAL A 91 3.09 22.65 -10.89
CA VAL A 91 1.65 22.29 -10.76
C VAL A 91 0.73 23.47 -10.50
N ASP A 92 1.25 24.71 -10.53
CA ASP A 92 0.49 25.97 -10.42
C ASP A 92 -0.57 25.98 -9.30
N GLY A 93 -0.17 25.57 -8.09
CA GLY A 93 -1.06 25.60 -6.91
C GLY A 93 -2.03 24.43 -6.75
N GLU A 94 -2.06 23.48 -7.69
CA GLU A 94 -2.88 22.26 -7.66
C GLU A 94 -2.31 21.18 -6.72
N TYR A 95 -2.17 21.51 -5.43
CA TYR A 95 -1.71 20.61 -4.38
C TYR A 95 -2.36 20.96 -3.03
N SER A 96 -2.51 19.99 -2.13
CA SER A 96 -3.03 20.24 -0.77
C SER A 96 -1.94 20.21 0.29
N GLU A 97 -0.86 19.48 0.04
CA GLU A 97 0.23 19.32 0.99
C GLU A 97 1.55 19.10 0.26
N VAL A 98 2.62 19.71 0.79
CA VAL A 98 4.01 19.41 0.41
C VAL A 98 4.75 18.91 1.64
N THR A 99 5.46 17.79 1.52
CA THR A 99 6.16 17.19 2.67
C THR A 99 7.64 16.95 2.38
N TYR A 100 8.51 17.38 3.29
CA TYR A 100 9.87 16.85 3.37
C TYR A 100 9.87 15.60 4.25
N GLY A 101 10.02 14.42 3.63
CA GLY A 101 10.07 13.12 4.31
C GLY A 101 11.51 12.66 4.52
N THR A 102 11.86 12.27 5.75
CA THR A 102 13.25 11.89 6.08
C THR A 102 13.37 10.89 7.22
N ASN A 103 14.53 10.22 7.29
CA ASN A 103 14.94 9.41 8.44
C ASN A 103 15.95 10.11 9.35
N ILE A 104 16.40 11.33 9.01
CA ILE A 104 17.41 12.08 9.76
C ILE A 104 16.86 12.46 11.14
N GLU A 105 17.62 12.22 12.20
CA GLU A 105 17.13 12.42 13.57
C GLU A 105 16.87 13.91 13.87
N ILE A 106 17.67 14.79 13.28
CA ILE A 106 17.53 16.25 13.40
C ILE A 106 17.46 16.85 11.97
N PRO A 107 16.29 16.83 11.31
CA PRO A 107 16.14 17.29 9.93
C PRO A 107 16.49 18.76 9.70
N ILE A 108 16.32 19.60 10.73
CA ILE A 108 16.59 21.04 10.70
C ILE A 108 17.59 21.39 11.81
N ARG A 109 18.83 21.70 11.42
CA ARG A 109 19.89 22.09 12.37
C ARG A 109 19.94 23.61 12.50
N ALA A 110 19.27 24.14 13.53
CA ALA A 110 19.23 25.59 13.83
C ALA A 110 19.55 25.92 15.31
N GLY A 111 20.45 25.15 15.94
CA GLY A 111 20.88 25.40 17.32
C GLY A 111 19.75 25.25 18.37
N ILE A 112 18.79 24.35 18.13
CA ILE A 112 17.70 23.97 19.04
C ILE A 112 17.96 22.57 19.62
N GLN A 113 17.29 22.24 20.74
CA GLN A 113 17.34 20.93 21.41
C GLN A 113 17.13 19.77 20.43
N LYS A 114 18.01 18.75 20.55
CA LYS A 114 17.97 17.52 19.75
C LYS A 114 16.65 16.75 19.87
N SER A 115 15.90 16.96 20.95
CA SER A 115 14.70 16.22 21.31
C SER A 115 13.43 16.58 20.50
N PHE A 116 13.43 17.67 19.73
CA PHE A 116 12.20 18.12 19.04
C PHE A 116 11.64 17.06 18.05
N PHE A 117 12.54 16.36 17.36
CA PHE A 117 12.19 15.28 16.42
C PHE A 117 12.43 13.87 17.01
N GLU A 118 12.64 13.77 18.32
CA GLU A 118 12.90 12.50 19.01
C GLU A 118 11.70 11.55 18.96
N GLY A 119 11.98 10.26 18.76
CA GLY A 119 10.99 9.20 18.71
C GLY A 119 10.79 8.60 17.30
N LEU A 120 9.92 7.60 17.22
CA LEU A 120 9.79 6.78 16.01
C LEU A 120 9.15 7.51 14.82
N ARG A 121 8.26 8.46 15.08
CA ARG A 121 7.61 9.26 14.04
C ARG A 121 7.18 10.62 14.55
N LYS A 122 7.49 11.67 13.77
CA LYS A 122 7.10 13.06 14.02
C LYS A 122 6.71 13.74 12.71
N LYS A 123 5.56 14.41 12.69
CA LYS A 123 5.13 15.27 11.58
C LYS A 123 4.74 16.62 12.15
N TYR A 124 5.30 17.68 11.61
CA TYR A 124 4.99 19.04 12.02
C TYR A 124 4.76 19.91 10.78
N LYS A 125 3.67 20.66 10.78
CA LYS A 125 3.45 21.74 9.82
C LYS A 125 4.44 22.86 10.07
N TYR A 126 4.72 23.66 9.05
CA TYR A 126 5.60 24.83 9.15
C TYR A 126 5.25 25.74 10.35
N SER A 127 3.95 26.02 10.55
CA SER A 127 3.46 26.87 11.63
C SER A 127 3.67 26.28 13.03
N GLU A 128 3.85 24.97 13.15
CA GLU A 128 4.11 24.26 14.41
C GLU A 128 5.60 24.20 14.75
N LEU A 129 6.48 24.55 13.80
CA LEU A 129 7.92 24.54 14.01
C LEU A 129 8.37 25.72 14.89
N PRO A 130 9.39 25.54 15.75
CA PRO A 130 10.03 26.63 16.45
C PRO A 130 10.52 27.74 15.52
N VAL A 131 10.51 29.00 16.00
CA VAL A 131 10.88 30.18 15.20
C VAL A 131 12.23 30.03 14.48
N LYS A 132 13.26 29.46 15.13
CA LYS A 132 14.56 29.27 14.46
C LYS A 132 14.52 28.24 13.33
N PHE A 133 13.64 27.23 13.40
CA PHE A 133 13.45 26.28 12.30
C PHE A 133 12.71 26.95 11.15
N GLN A 134 11.67 27.74 11.44
CA GLN A 134 10.98 28.55 10.44
C GLN A 134 11.93 29.53 9.74
N GLN A 135 12.79 30.22 10.50
CA GLN A 135 13.84 31.09 9.95
C GLN A 135 14.77 30.32 9.02
N LYS A 136 15.21 29.12 9.41
CA LYS A 136 16.10 28.33 8.58
C LYS A 136 15.47 27.90 7.25
N LEU A 137 14.18 27.55 7.28
CA LEU A 137 13.42 27.25 6.07
C LEU A 137 13.21 28.49 5.20
N ASN A 138 12.96 29.65 5.81
CA ASN A 138 12.82 30.92 5.10
C ASN A 138 14.10 31.31 4.37
N GLU A 139 15.27 31.21 5.02
CA GLU A 139 16.57 31.43 4.37
C GLU A 139 16.72 30.56 3.12
N ILE A 140 16.37 29.26 3.21
CA ILE A 140 16.46 28.35 2.06
C ILE A 140 15.50 28.76 0.93
N MET A 141 14.28 29.18 1.25
CA MET A 141 13.31 29.65 0.27
C MET A 141 13.74 30.97 -0.38
N GLU A 142 14.33 31.89 0.40
CA GLU A 142 14.84 33.19 -0.05
C GLU A 142 16.07 33.03 -0.95
N ASP A 143 16.95 32.08 -0.63
CA ASP A 143 18.14 31.74 -1.43
C ASP A 143 17.80 30.90 -2.68
N SER A 144 16.58 30.37 -2.79
CA SER A 144 16.17 29.57 -3.94
C SER A 144 16.07 30.41 -5.21
N ASN A 145 16.46 29.84 -6.35
CA ASN A 145 16.26 30.44 -7.67
C ASN A 145 14.79 30.39 -8.13
N ILE A 146 13.93 29.66 -7.41
CA ILE A 146 12.51 29.51 -7.73
C ILE A 146 11.72 30.49 -6.86
N LYS A 147 11.01 31.41 -7.50
CA LYS A 147 10.23 32.45 -6.83
C LYS A 147 8.75 32.21 -7.10
N LEU A 148 8.06 31.70 -6.08
CA LEU A 148 6.62 31.48 -6.14
C LEU A 148 5.87 32.81 -6.06
N ASP A 149 4.78 32.92 -6.81
CA ASP A 149 3.86 34.06 -6.72
C ASP A 149 3.16 34.13 -5.36
N ARG A 150 2.91 32.97 -4.74
CA ARG A 150 2.21 32.84 -3.45
C ARG A 150 3.02 32.03 -2.43
N PRO A 151 4.15 32.56 -1.94
CA PRO A 151 5.06 31.81 -1.06
C PRO A 151 4.44 31.47 0.30
N GLN A 152 3.42 32.23 0.74
CA GLN A 152 2.71 31.91 1.99
C GLN A 152 1.86 30.65 1.89
N VAL A 153 1.24 30.40 0.73
CA VAL A 153 0.45 29.17 0.50
C VAL A 153 1.34 27.93 0.58
N PHE A 154 2.58 28.02 0.06
CA PHE A 154 3.57 26.97 0.21
C PHE A 154 3.87 26.69 1.69
N LYS A 155 4.13 27.74 2.49
CA LYS A 155 4.43 27.60 3.92
C LYS A 155 3.26 26.99 4.69
N GLU A 156 2.03 27.43 4.42
CA GLU A 156 0.82 26.92 5.08
C GLU A 156 0.60 25.42 4.81
N ARG A 157 1.05 24.92 3.66
CA ARG A 157 0.90 23.53 3.22
C ARG A 157 2.15 22.68 3.45
N LEU A 158 3.24 23.25 3.95
CA LEU A 158 4.51 22.55 4.17
C LEU A 158 4.51 21.78 5.50
N SER A 159 4.85 20.50 5.40
CA SER A 159 5.09 19.61 6.53
C SER A 159 6.51 19.04 6.51
N ILE A 160 7.06 18.79 7.70
CA ILE A 160 8.28 17.99 7.88
C ILE A 160 7.87 16.67 8.52
N LEU A 161 8.12 15.56 7.84
CA LEU A 161 7.85 14.20 8.33
C LEU A 161 9.16 13.46 8.58
N LYS A 162 9.38 13.07 9.82
CA LYS A 162 10.47 12.18 10.24
C LYS A 162 9.91 10.82 10.65
N ILE A 163 10.45 9.75 10.09
CA ILE A 163 10.19 8.37 10.53
C ILE A 163 11.52 7.66 10.83
N SER A 164 11.56 6.80 11.84
CA SER A 164 12.73 5.96 12.08
C SER A 164 12.87 4.92 10.97
N PHE A 165 14.02 4.92 10.32
CA PHE A 165 14.40 3.96 9.29
C PHE A 165 15.93 3.85 9.27
N HIS A 166 16.49 2.86 9.95
CA HIS A 166 17.93 2.65 10.11
C HIS A 166 18.21 1.26 10.70
N GLY A 167 19.48 0.86 10.77
CA GLY A 167 19.86 -0.45 11.28
C GLY A 167 20.13 -1.45 10.15
N GLN A 168 20.81 -2.52 10.51
CA GLN A 168 21.29 -3.53 9.55
C GLN A 168 20.29 -4.68 9.39
N ASP A 169 19.45 -4.92 10.39
CA ASP A 169 18.38 -5.92 10.34
C ASP A 169 17.04 -5.32 9.91
N ASP A 170 16.23 -6.15 9.26
CA ASP A 170 14.92 -5.78 8.71
C ASP A 170 13.92 -5.38 9.80
N GLU A 171 14.01 -5.98 11.00
CA GLU A 171 13.08 -5.69 12.10
C GLU A 171 13.24 -4.25 12.58
N THR A 172 14.49 -3.81 12.81
CA THR A 172 14.80 -2.45 13.22
C THR A 172 14.57 -1.46 12.09
N ARG A 173 15.05 -1.77 10.88
CA ARG A 173 14.97 -0.84 9.73
C ARG A 173 13.55 -0.55 9.32
N TYR A 174 12.72 -1.57 9.23
CA TYR A 174 11.36 -1.44 8.71
C TYR A 174 10.29 -1.39 9.81
N GLY A 175 10.67 -1.47 11.09
CA GLY A 175 9.74 -1.63 12.21
C GLY A 175 8.60 -0.60 12.23
N VAL A 176 8.90 0.69 11.98
CA VAL A 176 7.88 1.75 11.94
C VAL A 176 6.91 1.60 10.78
N VAL A 177 7.43 1.26 9.59
CA VAL A 177 6.66 1.09 8.37
C VAL A 177 5.79 -0.16 8.47
N LYS A 178 6.39 -1.27 8.90
CA LYS A 178 5.71 -2.53 9.15
C LYS A 178 4.58 -2.38 10.16
N ALA A 179 4.81 -1.69 11.28
CA ALA A 179 3.77 -1.44 12.27
C ALA A 179 2.59 -0.66 11.66
N LYS A 180 2.86 0.42 10.91
CA LYS A 180 1.82 1.21 10.24
C LYS A 180 1.00 0.38 9.25
N VAL A 181 1.68 -0.42 8.42
CA VAL A 181 1.03 -1.27 7.42
C VAL A 181 0.17 -2.34 8.11
N VAL A 182 0.71 -3.03 9.11
CA VAL A 182 -0.02 -4.06 9.86
C VAL A 182 -1.25 -3.47 10.55
N ASP A 183 -1.11 -2.32 11.21
CA ASP A 183 -2.23 -1.64 11.87
C ASP A 183 -3.31 -1.23 10.85
N LYS A 184 -2.91 -0.71 9.68
CA LYS A 184 -3.85 -0.37 8.60
C LYS A 184 -4.55 -1.62 8.07
N LEU A 185 -3.84 -2.70 7.76
CA LEU A 185 -4.42 -3.95 7.28
C LEU A 185 -5.41 -4.56 8.29
N CYS A 186 -5.06 -4.57 9.58
CA CYS A 186 -6.00 -4.99 10.64
C CYS A 186 -7.24 -4.09 10.65
N SER A 187 -7.08 -2.79 10.46
CA SER A 187 -8.19 -1.85 10.31
C SER A 187 -8.98 -2.01 9.00
N LEU A 188 -8.52 -2.83 8.05
CA LEU A 188 -9.29 -3.25 6.87
C LEU A 188 -10.04 -4.57 7.09
N GLY A 189 -9.90 -5.19 8.27
CA GLY A 189 -10.50 -6.49 8.58
C GLY A 189 -9.59 -7.68 8.28
N VAL A 190 -8.35 -7.44 7.85
CA VAL A 190 -7.38 -8.51 7.58
C VAL A 190 -6.85 -9.07 8.89
N GLU A 191 -6.79 -10.39 9.01
CA GLU A 191 -6.25 -11.02 10.20
C GLU A 191 -4.75 -10.74 10.39
N ARG A 192 -4.35 -10.46 11.63
CA ARG A 192 -2.97 -10.03 11.95
C ARG A 192 -1.90 -11.02 11.48
N HIS A 193 -2.20 -12.31 11.49
CA HIS A 193 -1.27 -13.35 11.06
C HIS A 193 -1.02 -13.32 9.53
N LYS A 194 -1.99 -12.83 8.75
CA LYS A 194 -1.88 -12.62 7.29
C LYS A 194 -1.11 -11.34 6.94
N CYS A 195 -1.20 -10.31 7.78
CA CYS A 195 -0.64 -8.97 7.53
C CYS A 195 0.88 -8.95 7.25
N ASN A 196 1.67 -9.79 7.91
CA ASN A 196 3.13 -9.82 7.71
C ASN A 196 3.52 -10.25 6.30
N ARG A 197 2.78 -11.20 5.71
CA ARG A 197 3.01 -11.66 4.34
C ARG A 197 2.68 -10.54 3.34
N ILE A 198 1.55 -9.85 3.56
CA ILE A 198 1.12 -8.72 2.74
C ILE A 198 2.13 -7.59 2.78
N PHE A 199 2.64 -7.25 3.98
CA PHE A 199 3.71 -6.26 4.11
C PHE A 199 4.97 -6.65 3.31
N GLY A 200 5.45 -7.89 3.45
CA GLY A 200 6.62 -8.36 2.70
C GLY A 200 6.43 -8.32 1.19
N PHE A 201 5.21 -8.61 0.71
CA PHE A 201 4.86 -8.46 -0.70
C PHE A 201 4.96 -7.00 -1.14
N PHE A 202 4.27 -6.07 -0.47
CA PHE A 202 4.26 -4.66 -0.86
C PHE A 202 5.64 -4.01 -0.78
N GLN A 203 6.43 -4.34 0.24
CA GLN A 203 7.78 -3.83 0.34
C GLN A 203 8.61 -4.23 -0.89
N LYS A 204 8.59 -5.51 -1.26
CA LYS A 204 9.30 -6.00 -2.46
C LYS A 204 8.77 -5.33 -3.73
N GLU A 205 7.46 -5.23 -3.86
CA GLU A 205 6.80 -4.65 -5.02
C GLU A 205 7.17 -3.17 -5.20
N PHE A 206 7.03 -2.35 -4.15
CA PHE A 206 7.32 -0.92 -4.19
C PHE A 206 8.80 -0.65 -4.44
N ILE A 207 9.71 -1.45 -3.84
CA ILE A 207 11.15 -1.34 -4.10
C ILE A 207 11.45 -1.66 -5.57
N GLN A 208 10.87 -2.72 -6.12
CA GLN A 208 11.07 -3.10 -7.52
C GLN A 208 10.51 -2.04 -8.48
N ASN A 209 9.34 -1.48 -8.16
CA ASN A 209 8.66 -0.53 -9.02
C ASN A 209 9.15 0.92 -8.88
N ALA A 210 9.82 1.27 -7.77
CA ALA A 210 10.54 2.55 -7.65
C ALA A 210 11.57 2.74 -8.78
N SER A 211 12.15 1.65 -9.29
CA SER A 211 13.06 1.69 -10.44
C SER A 211 12.39 1.92 -11.80
N LYS A 212 11.04 1.85 -11.88
CA LYS A 212 10.27 1.81 -13.14
C LYS A 212 9.24 2.94 -13.29
N ARG A 213 9.08 3.84 -12.31
CA ARG A 213 8.07 4.93 -12.32
C ARG A 213 6.64 4.41 -12.52
N PHE A 214 6.23 3.50 -11.65
CA PHE A 214 4.92 2.85 -11.74
C PHE A 214 3.84 3.68 -11.03
N ASP A 215 2.69 3.83 -11.68
CA ASP A 215 1.48 4.41 -11.10
C ASP A 215 0.68 3.29 -10.43
N TYR A 216 0.45 3.38 -9.12
CA TYR A 216 -0.35 2.41 -8.39
C TYR A 216 -1.77 2.93 -8.19
N ASN A 217 -2.76 2.22 -8.74
CA ASN A 217 -4.16 2.53 -8.46
C ASN A 217 -4.59 1.93 -7.11
N ILE A 218 -5.47 2.63 -6.38
CA ILE A 218 -6.02 2.12 -5.12
C ILE A 218 -6.77 0.79 -5.29
N ASN A 219 -7.37 0.57 -6.46
CA ASN A 219 -8.04 -0.68 -6.82
C ASN A 219 -7.05 -1.83 -6.96
N GLU A 220 -5.90 -1.61 -7.60
CA GLU A 220 -4.85 -2.62 -7.70
C GLU A 220 -4.30 -2.97 -6.32
N LEU A 221 -4.06 -1.96 -5.47
CA LEU A 221 -3.64 -2.19 -4.08
C LEU A 221 -4.69 -3.02 -3.32
N GLY A 222 -5.97 -2.63 -3.39
CA GLY A 222 -7.07 -3.31 -2.70
C GLY A 222 -7.28 -4.74 -3.18
N LEU A 223 -7.22 -4.97 -4.50
CA LEU A 223 -7.30 -6.31 -5.10
C LEU A 223 -6.12 -7.19 -4.67
N THR A 224 -4.91 -6.65 -4.60
CA THR A 224 -3.75 -7.36 -4.07
C THR A 224 -3.90 -7.70 -2.59
N ILE A 225 -4.42 -6.79 -1.76
CA ILE A 225 -4.73 -7.08 -0.34
C ILE A 225 -5.72 -8.24 -0.25
N ILE A 226 -6.81 -8.18 -1.01
CA ILE A 226 -7.84 -9.23 -1.06
C ILE A 226 -7.20 -10.57 -1.44
N LEU A 227 -6.43 -10.60 -2.53
CA LEU A 227 -5.82 -11.83 -3.04
C LEU A 227 -4.90 -12.47 -1.99
N LEU A 228 -3.97 -11.70 -1.44
CA LEU A 228 -3.00 -12.20 -0.46
C LEU A 228 -3.65 -12.61 0.85
N SER A 229 -4.80 -12.01 1.18
CA SER A 229 -5.60 -12.40 2.35
C SER A 229 -6.28 -13.76 2.15
N ILE A 230 -6.79 -14.04 0.95
CA ILE A 230 -7.44 -15.32 0.61
C ILE A 230 -6.41 -16.46 0.47
N GLU A 231 -5.25 -16.20 -0.14
CA GLU A 231 -4.18 -17.20 -0.34
C GLU A 231 -3.58 -17.77 0.95
N SER A 232 -3.92 -17.22 2.12
CA SER A 232 -3.50 -17.81 3.39
C SER A 232 -4.35 -19.02 3.82
N ASP A 233 -5.54 -19.20 3.24
CA ASP A 233 -6.52 -20.25 3.61
C ASP A 233 -6.50 -21.47 2.67
N GLU A 234 -5.47 -21.60 1.82
CA GLU A 234 -5.41 -22.64 0.78
C GLU A 234 -5.59 -24.05 1.33
N THR A 235 -4.88 -24.40 2.41
CA THR A 235 -4.90 -25.75 2.99
C THR A 235 -6.29 -26.13 3.50
N GLN A 236 -6.97 -25.19 4.15
CA GLN A 236 -8.31 -25.42 4.69
C GLN A 236 -9.32 -25.71 3.57
N SER A 237 -9.18 -25.04 2.41
CA SER A 237 -10.08 -25.27 1.28
C SER A 237 -9.97 -26.69 0.72
N PHE A 238 -8.77 -27.27 0.66
CA PHE A 238 -8.59 -28.65 0.18
C PHE A 238 -9.15 -29.67 1.17
N GLU A 239 -8.89 -29.49 2.47
CA GLU A 239 -9.40 -30.37 3.52
C GLU A 239 -10.93 -30.35 3.61
N LYS A 240 -11.55 -29.18 3.49
CA LYS A 240 -13.01 -29.03 3.62
C LYS A 240 -13.78 -29.51 2.39
N LEU A 241 -13.12 -29.65 1.25
CA LEU A 241 -13.74 -30.11 0.01
C LEU A 241 -13.35 -31.55 -0.34
N ASP A 242 -12.58 -32.22 0.51
CA ASP A 242 -12.08 -33.59 0.30
C ASP A 242 -11.37 -33.73 -1.07
N VAL A 243 -10.53 -32.74 -1.43
CA VAL A 243 -9.83 -32.73 -2.72
C VAL A 243 -8.75 -33.81 -2.74
N PRO A 244 -8.72 -34.69 -3.77
CA PRO A 244 -7.68 -35.72 -3.90
C PRO A 244 -6.25 -35.15 -3.89
N GLU A 245 -5.32 -35.77 -3.17
CA GLU A 245 -3.93 -35.30 -3.04
C GLU A 245 -3.23 -35.10 -4.40
N GLU A 246 -3.49 -35.97 -5.37
CA GLU A 246 -2.98 -35.87 -6.73
C GLU A 246 -3.43 -34.60 -7.46
N PHE A 247 -4.62 -34.08 -7.13
CA PHE A 247 -5.12 -32.82 -7.67
C PHE A 247 -4.64 -31.63 -6.85
N ILE A 248 -4.43 -31.76 -5.53
CA ILE A 248 -3.89 -30.67 -4.71
C ILE A 248 -2.55 -30.18 -5.27
N ALA A 249 -1.64 -31.11 -5.59
CA ALA A 249 -0.33 -30.75 -6.14
C ALA A 249 -0.47 -29.95 -7.44
N ARG A 250 -1.31 -30.42 -8.37
CA ARG A 250 -1.55 -29.78 -9.67
C ARG A 250 -2.26 -28.45 -9.54
N ILE A 251 -3.25 -28.33 -8.64
CA ILE A 251 -3.96 -27.06 -8.40
C ILE A 251 -2.96 -26.00 -7.92
N LYS A 252 -2.07 -26.36 -6.98
CA LYS A 252 -1.05 -25.44 -6.45
C LYS A 252 -0.03 -25.01 -7.50
N THR A 253 0.41 -25.90 -8.38
CA THR A 253 1.51 -25.61 -9.31
C THR A 253 1.03 -25.08 -10.67
N GLU A 254 -0.09 -25.59 -11.19
CA GLU A 254 -0.57 -25.30 -12.55
C GLU A 254 -1.73 -24.28 -12.55
N PHE A 255 -2.52 -24.21 -11.47
CA PHE A 255 -3.78 -23.44 -11.45
C PHE A 255 -3.86 -22.34 -10.41
N SER A 256 -2.83 -22.13 -9.57
CA SER A 256 -2.85 -21.09 -8.53
C SER A 256 -3.15 -19.71 -9.12
N ASP A 257 -2.37 -19.27 -10.11
CA ASP A 257 -2.58 -17.97 -10.78
C ASP A 257 -3.97 -17.86 -11.42
N TYR A 258 -4.49 -18.97 -11.94
CA TYR A 258 -5.80 -19.00 -12.57
C TYR A 258 -6.94 -18.86 -11.54
N ILE A 259 -6.82 -19.52 -10.40
CA ILE A 259 -7.75 -19.36 -9.27
C ILE A 259 -7.69 -17.92 -8.77
N SER A 260 -6.49 -17.37 -8.59
CA SER A 260 -6.25 -15.98 -8.20
C SER A 260 -6.94 -15.00 -9.15
N GLU A 261 -6.82 -15.20 -10.48
CA GLU A 261 -7.51 -14.37 -11.48
C GLU A 261 -9.04 -14.40 -11.30
N LYS A 262 -9.63 -15.58 -11.07
CA LYS A 262 -11.09 -15.69 -10.85
C LYS A 262 -11.55 -15.07 -9.54
N GLN A 263 -10.71 -15.10 -8.51
CA GLN A 263 -10.97 -14.42 -7.23
C GLN A 263 -10.96 -12.89 -7.33
N LEU A 264 -10.58 -12.33 -8.49
CA LEU A 264 -10.63 -10.90 -8.77
C LEU A 264 -11.75 -10.52 -9.77
N ASN A 265 -12.48 -11.50 -10.32
CA ASN A 265 -13.56 -11.23 -11.28
C ASN A 265 -14.83 -10.73 -10.56
N PHE A 266 -15.08 -9.42 -10.62
CA PHE A 266 -16.19 -8.78 -9.90
C PHE A 266 -17.57 -9.34 -10.26
N GLN A 267 -17.82 -9.57 -11.56
CA GLN A 267 -19.12 -10.08 -12.03
C GLN A 267 -19.39 -11.48 -11.47
N PHE A 268 -18.38 -12.36 -11.53
CA PHE A 268 -18.43 -13.70 -10.98
C PHE A 268 -18.66 -13.69 -9.46
N ILE A 269 -17.87 -12.89 -8.72
CA ILE A 269 -17.98 -12.79 -7.26
C ILE A 269 -19.36 -12.28 -6.86
N SER A 270 -19.88 -11.26 -7.54
CA SER A 270 -21.18 -10.66 -7.22
C SER A 270 -22.32 -11.66 -7.43
N GLN A 271 -22.29 -12.41 -8.53
CA GLN A 271 -23.25 -13.48 -8.80
C GLN A 271 -23.17 -14.56 -7.72
N LEU A 272 -21.96 -15.08 -7.46
CA LEU A 272 -21.70 -16.12 -6.47
C LEU A 272 -22.19 -15.73 -5.06
N VAL A 273 -21.85 -14.52 -4.60
CA VAL A 273 -22.27 -14.03 -3.28
C VAL A 273 -23.79 -13.85 -3.23
N GLY A 274 -24.41 -13.35 -4.30
CA GLY A 274 -25.86 -13.21 -4.40
C GLY A 274 -26.59 -14.55 -4.32
N ASP A 275 -26.13 -15.55 -5.06
CA ASP A 275 -26.70 -16.90 -5.07
C ASP A 275 -26.52 -17.59 -3.71
N TYR A 276 -25.33 -17.45 -3.10
CA TYR A 276 -25.08 -17.96 -1.76
C TYR A 276 -25.99 -17.30 -0.71
N LYS A 277 -26.20 -15.98 -0.78
CA LYS A 277 -27.15 -15.28 0.12
C LYS A 277 -28.57 -15.87 0.01
N LYS A 278 -29.06 -16.10 -1.22
CA LYS A 278 -30.35 -16.76 -1.46
C LYS A 278 -30.38 -18.18 -0.89
N TYR A 279 -29.32 -18.96 -1.10
CA TYR A 279 -29.20 -20.31 -0.57
C TYR A 279 -29.27 -20.34 0.96
N VAL A 280 -28.55 -19.43 1.63
CA VAL A 280 -28.55 -19.30 3.10
C VAL A 280 -29.94 -18.95 3.64
N MET A 281 -30.67 -18.07 2.95
CA MET A 281 -32.06 -17.69 3.31
C MET A 281 -33.03 -18.87 3.17
N ASN A 282 -32.86 -19.67 2.12
CA ASN A 282 -33.71 -20.84 1.86
C ASN A 282 -33.37 -22.04 2.77
N ASN A 283 -32.18 -22.05 3.38
CA ASN A 283 -31.70 -23.11 4.25
C ASN A 283 -31.36 -22.58 5.67
N PRO A 284 -32.36 -22.05 6.43
CA PRO A 284 -32.09 -21.38 7.70
C PRO A 284 -31.57 -22.33 8.79
N LYS A 285 -31.96 -23.61 8.76
CA LYS A 285 -31.65 -24.61 9.80
C LYS A 285 -30.26 -25.27 9.65
N MET A 286 -29.58 -25.07 8.52
CA MET A 286 -28.25 -25.68 8.29
C MET A 286 -27.17 -24.97 9.12
N PRO A 287 -26.19 -25.69 9.71
CA PRO A 287 -25.08 -25.06 10.42
C PRO A 287 -24.27 -24.13 9.52
N GLN A 288 -24.01 -22.90 9.98
CA GLN A 288 -23.27 -21.89 9.19
C GLN A 288 -21.89 -22.39 8.73
N THR A 289 -21.22 -23.18 9.56
CA THR A 289 -19.91 -23.79 9.28
C THR A 289 -19.93 -24.80 8.13
N GLN A 290 -21.10 -25.33 7.76
CA GLN A 290 -21.27 -26.30 6.68
C GLN A 290 -21.93 -25.69 5.44
N LYS A 291 -22.66 -24.57 5.57
CA LYS A 291 -23.40 -23.95 4.45
C LYS A 291 -22.52 -23.66 3.23
N ILE A 292 -21.29 -23.22 3.43
CA ILE A 292 -20.36 -22.93 2.33
C ILE A 292 -20.01 -24.23 1.60
N GLN A 293 -19.59 -25.26 2.33
CA GLN A 293 -19.23 -26.57 1.76
C GLN A 293 -20.39 -27.18 0.98
N TYR A 294 -21.60 -27.21 1.55
CA TYR A 294 -22.80 -27.74 0.88
C TYR A 294 -23.16 -26.93 -0.36
N PHE A 295 -23.23 -25.61 -0.25
CA PHE A 295 -23.51 -24.76 -1.40
C PHE A 295 -22.51 -25.00 -2.54
N THR A 296 -21.21 -25.02 -2.22
CA THR A 296 -20.15 -25.29 -3.19
C THR A 296 -20.34 -26.64 -3.86
N ASN A 297 -20.56 -27.71 -3.10
CA ASN A 297 -20.71 -29.05 -3.66
C ASN A 297 -21.98 -29.24 -4.51
N GLU A 298 -23.07 -28.56 -4.15
CA GLU A 298 -24.36 -28.68 -4.83
C GLU A 298 -24.49 -27.78 -6.07
N ASN A 299 -23.82 -26.62 -6.09
CA ASN A 299 -24.08 -25.56 -7.07
C ASN A 299 -22.89 -25.23 -7.98
N PHE A 300 -21.71 -25.85 -7.80
CA PHE A 300 -20.50 -25.46 -8.55
C PHE A 300 -20.66 -25.51 -10.08
N GLN A 301 -21.46 -26.44 -10.60
CA GLN A 301 -21.67 -26.61 -12.04
C GLN A 301 -22.26 -25.36 -12.71
N GLN A 302 -23.03 -24.56 -11.97
CA GLN A 302 -23.63 -23.31 -12.47
C GLN A 302 -22.59 -22.24 -12.84
N TYR A 303 -21.35 -22.42 -12.38
CA TYR A 303 -20.26 -21.47 -12.61
C TYR A 303 -19.24 -21.95 -13.66
N GLN A 304 -19.46 -23.10 -14.32
CA GLN A 304 -18.51 -23.68 -15.27
C GLN A 304 -18.11 -22.71 -16.40
N ASP A 305 -19.03 -21.87 -16.89
CA ASP A 305 -18.79 -20.93 -17.97
C ASP A 305 -17.67 -19.93 -17.65
N TYR A 306 -17.49 -19.56 -16.38
CA TYR A 306 -16.40 -18.68 -15.94
C TYR A 306 -15.02 -19.32 -16.06
N PHE A 307 -14.96 -20.65 -16.22
CA PHE A 307 -13.73 -21.45 -16.18
C PHE A 307 -13.33 -22.06 -17.54
N LEU A 308 -14.11 -21.85 -18.61
CA LEU A 308 -13.91 -22.53 -19.90
C LEU A 308 -12.57 -22.23 -20.61
N GLN A 309 -11.95 -21.08 -20.35
CA GLN A 309 -10.80 -20.58 -21.12
C GLN A 309 -9.50 -21.39 -20.92
N LYS A 310 -9.30 -22.03 -19.76
CA LYS A 310 -8.08 -22.84 -19.48
C LYS A 310 -8.36 -24.33 -19.32
N THR A 311 -9.60 -24.78 -19.46
CA THR A 311 -10.03 -26.13 -19.08
C THR A 311 -10.30 -27.07 -20.24
N ALA A 312 -10.17 -26.61 -21.49
CA ALA A 312 -10.57 -27.36 -22.69
C ALA A 312 -9.92 -28.76 -22.86
N ASN A 313 -8.74 -28.99 -22.28
CA ASN A 313 -8.00 -30.27 -22.35
C ASN A 313 -7.68 -30.86 -20.96
N ILE A 314 -8.46 -30.51 -19.95
CA ILE A 314 -8.24 -30.92 -18.57
C ILE A 314 -9.27 -31.99 -18.19
N ASN A 315 -8.86 -32.95 -17.35
CA ASN A 315 -9.78 -33.91 -16.73
C ASN A 315 -10.93 -33.17 -16.03
N GLN A 316 -12.18 -33.54 -16.34
CA GLN A 316 -13.39 -32.93 -15.77
C GLN A 316 -13.41 -32.94 -14.24
N GLU A 317 -12.92 -33.99 -13.61
CA GLU A 317 -12.86 -34.09 -12.15
C GLU A 317 -11.91 -33.05 -11.54
N LEU A 318 -10.77 -32.79 -12.21
CA LEU A 318 -9.85 -31.73 -11.81
C LEU A 318 -10.48 -30.35 -12.03
N ILE A 319 -11.21 -30.15 -13.12
CA ILE A 319 -11.95 -28.90 -13.38
C ILE A 319 -12.97 -28.66 -12.26
N ASP A 320 -13.75 -29.66 -11.91
CA ASP A 320 -14.77 -29.57 -10.85
C ASP A 320 -14.12 -29.19 -9.51
N ASN A 321 -12.98 -29.79 -9.18
CA ASN A 321 -12.22 -29.43 -7.97
C ASN A 321 -11.66 -28.00 -8.03
N ILE A 322 -11.15 -27.54 -9.17
CA ILE A 322 -10.70 -26.14 -9.35
C ILE A 322 -11.85 -25.17 -9.10
N ILE A 323 -13.03 -25.43 -9.67
CA ILE A 323 -14.21 -24.59 -9.48
C ILE A 323 -14.59 -24.60 -8.00
N LYS A 324 -14.75 -25.77 -7.39
CA LYS A 324 -15.14 -25.90 -5.97
C LYS A 324 -14.18 -25.16 -5.04
N VAL A 325 -12.87 -25.36 -5.20
CA VAL A 325 -11.84 -24.67 -4.42
C VAL A 325 -11.96 -23.16 -4.58
N THR A 326 -12.16 -22.68 -5.81
CA THR A 326 -12.33 -21.25 -6.09
C THR A 326 -13.57 -20.69 -5.37
N LEU A 327 -14.73 -21.34 -5.53
CA LEU A 327 -15.98 -20.92 -4.90
C LEU A 327 -15.87 -20.90 -3.38
N TYR A 328 -15.32 -21.98 -2.80
CA TYR A 328 -15.17 -22.10 -1.36
C TYR A 328 -14.27 -21.02 -0.78
N ARG A 329 -13.14 -20.73 -1.43
CA ARG A 329 -12.21 -19.69 -1.00
C ARG A 329 -12.84 -18.30 -1.04
N ILE A 330 -13.56 -17.96 -2.12
CA ILE A 330 -14.27 -16.67 -2.24
C ILE A 330 -15.33 -16.55 -1.15
N LEU A 331 -16.17 -17.58 -0.98
CA LEU A 331 -17.27 -17.54 0.00
C LEU A 331 -16.77 -17.53 1.44
N SER A 332 -15.70 -18.25 1.75
CA SER A 332 -15.10 -18.29 3.10
C SER A 332 -14.53 -16.93 3.49
N ASN A 333 -13.97 -16.20 2.52
CA ASN A 333 -13.38 -14.89 2.73
C ASN A 333 -14.35 -13.73 2.41
N ARG A 334 -15.60 -13.98 2.02
CA ARG A 334 -16.54 -12.95 1.54
C ARG A 334 -16.70 -11.75 2.48
N VAL A 335 -16.71 -12.00 3.80
CA VAL A 335 -16.88 -10.94 4.80
C VAL A 335 -15.63 -10.06 4.85
N GLU A 336 -14.44 -10.68 4.80
CA GLU A 336 -13.17 -9.98 4.72
C GLU A 336 -13.08 -9.17 3.41
N ILE A 337 -13.43 -9.78 2.28
CA ILE A 337 -13.47 -9.12 0.96
C ILE A 337 -14.41 -7.92 0.96
N ASP A 338 -15.65 -8.09 1.41
CA ASP A 338 -16.65 -7.02 1.48
C ASP A 338 -16.17 -5.89 2.40
N THR A 339 -15.54 -6.24 3.54
CA THR A 339 -14.99 -5.25 4.48
C THR A 339 -13.85 -4.45 3.85
N ILE A 340 -12.92 -5.09 3.14
CA ILE A 340 -11.81 -4.41 2.45
C ILE A 340 -12.37 -3.48 1.37
N LYS A 341 -13.31 -3.97 0.54
CA LYS A 341 -13.94 -3.19 -0.52
C LYS A 341 -14.62 -1.93 0.02
N GLU A 342 -15.43 -2.08 1.07
CA GLU A 342 -16.13 -0.96 1.71
C GLU A 342 -15.14 0.04 2.33
N ARG A 343 -14.11 -0.46 3.04
CA ARG A 343 -13.14 0.39 3.74
C ARG A 343 -12.14 1.09 2.81
N MET A 344 -12.03 0.66 1.56
CA MET A 344 -11.21 1.30 0.53
C MET A 344 -12.02 1.95 -0.61
N ALA A 345 -13.36 1.90 -0.55
CA ALA A 345 -14.26 2.40 -1.59
C ALA A 345 -13.93 1.85 -2.99
N LEU A 346 -13.68 0.53 -3.10
CA LEU A 346 -13.26 -0.10 -4.36
C LEU A 346 -14.38 -0.17 -5.41
N ASP A 347 -15.64 -0.08 -4.99
CA ASP A 347 -16.82 -0.19 -5.87
C ASP A 347 -17.32 1.19 -6.37
N GLU A 348 -16.66 2.30 -6.02
CA GLU A 348 -17.10 3.68 -6.28
C GLU A 348 -16.34 4.39 -7.44
N ILE A 349 -15.82 3.65 -8.44
CA ILE A 349 -15.09 4.22 -9.59
C ILE A 349 -15.74 3.86 -10.91
#